data_AF-A0A0E2Z327-F1
#
_entry.id   AF-A0A0E2Z327-F1
#
_cell.length_a   1.000
_cell.length_b   1.000
_cell.length_c   1.000
_cell.angle_alpha   90.00
_cell.angle_beta   90.00
_cell.angle_gamma   90.00
#
_symmetry.space_group_name_H-M   'P 1'
#
loop_
_entity.id
_entity.type
_entity.pdbx_description
1 polymer ?
#
loop_
_entity_poly.entity_id
_entity_poly.type
_entity_poly.pdbx_seq_one_letter_code
_entity_poly.pdbx_strand_id
1 'polypeptide(L)'
;MQTSQPTGWVFCRFGDIARIRNGYAFRSSAFKKTKTHDCDVPLIRQSQLIGTAVNIGEAVYLPAEYLERFAQYVINKGDILIGMSGAIGKVCRYKNGFPALQNQRTGKIEVFDESQMDSRFFGLYLSSIEGELIRQAKGMAVQNISAKDIEALPLGLPPYNEQQRIVAKIEELFSELDKGIESLKTAREQLKVYRQAVLKHAFEGKLTAQWREENKDKLESPEQLLARIQQEREARYQQQLEEWKAAVKAWEATGKEGKKPGKPKKSLAIKINSFKIPKNFPNGWISIQLRELFESTQNGLAKRQGTSGKPIPVIRLADIKNQEVDSSDLRSIKLDATEIQKYELSRNDLLCIRVNGSPNLVGRMILFKHDNVMAYCDHFIRFRFPQGIVLPSYIQMLFDTQTVRRYIELNKVSSAGQNTVSQTTISALAIPYCSLMEQKIIVSRLEEQLTSISAVKVEIEENFQRLKSLRQSILKKAFSGQLVPQDPKDEPASKLLERIRAEKEKIPHPTRRTRKPTASRNPSRKTGIKERSDEALMGRSSIKERR
;
A
#
# COMPACT_ATOMS: atom_id res chain seq x y z
N MET A 1 15.78 28.93 25.25
CA MET A 1 16.87 29.76 24.72
C MET A 1 16.26 30.76 23.75
N GLN A 2 16.34 32.06 24.05
CA GLN A 2 15.97 33.10 23.10
C GLN A 2 16.89 32.99 21.88
N THR A 3 16.40 32.47 20.76
CA THR A 3 17.12 32.55 19.49
C THR A 3 17.16 34.02 19.11
N SER A 4 18.34 34.63 19.19
CA SER A 4 18.59 35.96 18.66
C SER A 4 18.14 35.99 17.20
N GLN A 5 17.35 37.00 16.84
CA GLN A 5 16.86 37.18 15.49
C GLN A 5 18.06 37.44 14.55
N PRO A 6 18.09 36.85 13.35
CA PRO A 6 19.08 37.19 12.33
C PRO A 6 19.17 38.70 12.11
N THR A 7 20.37 39.22 11.87
CA THR A 7 20.59 40.64 11.62
C THR A 7 19.83 41.06 10.35
N GLY A 8 19.14 42.20 10.41
CA GLY A 8 18.35 42.74 9.28
C GLY A 8 16.93 42.17 9.13
N TRP A 9 16.57 41.12 9.88
CA TRP A 9 15.20 40.59 9.87
C TRP A 9 14.27 41.42 10.77
N VAL A 10 12.97 41.42 10.47
CA VAL A 10 11.92 42.00 11.31
C VAL A 10 10.77 41.02 11.51
N PHE A 11 10.18 40.96 12.70
CA PHE A 11 8.95 40.19 12.92
C PHE A 11 7.73 40.99 12.49
N CYS A 12 6.88 40.39 11.66
CA CYS A 12 5.59 40.95 11.25
C CYS A 12 4.52 39.84 11.18
N ARG A 13 3.29 40.22 10.84
CA ARG A 13 2.26 39.24 10.45
C ARG A 13 2.34 38.99 8.95
N PHE A 14 1.95 37.80 8.49
CA PHE A 14 1.85 37.50 7.07
C PHE A 14 0.97 38.54 6.33
N GLY A 15 -0.16 38.92 6.95
CA GLY A 15 -1.10 39.94 6.48
C GLY A 15 -0.53 41.36 6.36
N ASP A 16 0.61 41.64 7.00
CA ASP A 16 1.28 42.93 6.87
C ASP A 16 1.91 43.08 5.49
N ILE A 17 2.34 41.97 4.87
CA ILE A 17 3.16 41.95 3.65
C ILE A 17 2.50 41.24 2.46
N ALA A 18 1.55 40.33 2.71
CA ALA A 18 0.80 39.63 1.67
C ALA A 18 -0.66 39.38 2.10
N ARG A 19 -1.52 39.08 1.14
CA ARG A 19 -2.90 38.62 1.38
C ARG A 19 -3.16 37.27 0.71
N ILE A 20 -4.14 36.55 1.23
CA ILE A 20 -4.65 35.31 0.63
C ILE A 20 -5.96 35.63 -0.10
N ARG A 21 -5.88 35.73 -1.43
CA ARG A 21 -7.07 35.92 -2.27
C ARG A 21 -7.82 34.60 -2.39
N ASN A 22 -9.03 34.54 -1.86
CA ASN A 22 -9.93 33.37 -2.03
C ASN A 22 -10.42 33.25 -3.48
N GLY A 23 -10.63 32.01 -3.93
CA GLY A 23 -11.19 31.74 -5.26
C GLY A 23 -12.71 31.86 -5.35
N TYR A 24 -13.27 31.46 -6.49
CA TYR A 24 -14.70 31.58 -6.76
C TYR A 24 -15.48 30.24 -6.70
N ALA A 25 -16.75 30.35 -6.34
CA ALA A 25 -17.72 29.26 -6.19
C ALA A 25 -18.35 28.87 -7.55
N PHE A 26 -17.59 28.31 -8.48
CA PHE A 26 -18.15 27.91 -9.78
C PHE A 26 -19.17 26.78 -9.64
N ARG A 27 -20.30 26.89 -10.38
CA ARG A 27 -21.35 25.87 -10.41
C ARG A 27 -20.84 24.61 -11.13
N SER A 28 -21.06 23.44 -10.53
CA SER A 28 -20.63 22.16 -11.10
C SER A 28 -21.26 21.84 -12.45
N SER A 29 -22.43 22.40 -12.75
CA SER A 29 -23.10 22.29 -14.05
C SER A 29 -22.30 22.89 -15.21
N ALA A 30 -21.35 23.78 -14.92
CA ALA A 30 -20.48 24.38 -15.94
C ALA A 30 -19.18 23.58 -16.18
N PHE A 31 -18.93 22.52 -15.40
CA PHE A 31 -17.67 21.77 -15.46
C PHE A 31 -17.64 20.81 -16.65
N LYS A 32 -16.64 20.96 -17.51
CA LYS A 32 -16.28 19.98 -18.53
C LYS A 32 -15.25 19.01 -17.96
N LYS A 33 -15.52 17.70 -18.00
CA LYS A 33 -14.60 16.66 -17.47
C LYS A 33 -13.38 16.44 -18.36
N THR A 34 -13.53 16.69 -19.65
CA THR A 34 -12.47 16.61 -20.64
C THR A 34 -12.34 17.97 -21.32
N LYS A 35 -11.13 18.25 -21.81
CA LYS A 35 -10.88 19.41 -22.65
C LYS A 35 -11.60 19.17 -23.99
N THR A 36 -12.64 19.94 -24.31
CA THR A 36 -13.38 19.78 -25.57
C THR A 36 -12.91 20.77 -26.64
N HIS A 37 -12.43 21.94 -26.21
CA HIS A 37 -11.85 22.95 -27.09
C HIS A 37 -10.49 23.38 -26.56
N ASP A 38 -9.61 23.83 -27.44
CA ASP A 38 -8.27 24.23 -27.00
C ASP A 38 -8.25 25.43 -26.06
N CYS A 39 -9.27 26.27 -26.16
CA CYS A 39 -9.50 27.44 -25.31
C CYS A 39 -10.16 27.11 -23.95
N ASP A 40 -10.51 25.84 -23.70
CA ASP A 40 -11.09 25.44 -22.41
C ASP A 40 -10.09 25.65 -21.27
N VAL A 41 -10.55 26.31 -20.21
CA VAL A 41 -9.71 26.84 -19.13
C VAL A 41 -9.74 25.88 -17.96
N PRO A 42 -8.61 25.37 -17.47
CA PRO A 42 -8.61 24.49 -16.31
C PRO A 42 -9.04 25.24 -15.04
N LEU A 43 -9.90 24.60 -14.25
CA LEU A 43 -10.29 25.06 -12.93
C LEU A 43 -9.41 24.40 -11.86
N ILE A 44 -8.62 25.19 -11.16
CA ILE A 44 -7.73 24.70 -10.11
C ILE A 44 -8.52 24.55 -8.81
N ARG A 45 -8.65 23.29 -8.38
CA ARG A 45 -9.27 22.91 -7.11
C ARG A 45 -8.22 22.34 -6.17
N GLN A 46 -8.61 22.07 -4.93
CA GLN A 46 -7.74 21.43 -3.94
C GLN A 46 -7.09 20.12 -4.42
N SER A 47 -7.77 19.36 -5.30
CA SER A 47 -7.25 18.13 -5.91
C SER A 47 -6.06 18.34 -6.85
N GLN A 48 -5.86 19.55 -7.38
CA GLN A 48 -4.75 19.89 -8.27
C GLN A 48 -3.49 20.35 -7.50
N LEU A 49 -3.59 20.58 -6.19
CA LEU A 49 -2.48 21.04 -5.35
C LEU A 49 -1.69 19.82 -4.81
N ILE A 50 -0.87 19.22 -5.68
CA ILE A 50 -0.12 18.00 -5.39
C ILE A 50 1.39 18.30 -5.44
N GLY A 51 2.10 18.03 -4.34
CA GLY A 51 3.53 18.30 -4.28
C GLY A 51 3.83 19.81 -4.26
N THR A 52 4.71 20.27 -5.15
CA THR A 52 5.17 21.68 -5.22
C THR A 52 4.66 22.45 -6.44
N ALA A 53 3.96 21.79 -7.36
CA ALA A 53 3.47 22.38 -8.58
C ALA A 53 2.02 21.95 -8.85
N VAL A 54 1.24 22.85 -9.45
CA VAL A 54 -0.16 22.55 -9.78
C VAL A 54 -0.21 21.45 -10.84
N ASN A 55 -0.82 20.32 -10.51
CA ASN A 55 -1.01 19.20 -11.44
C ASN A 55 -2.42 19.25 -12.04
N ILE A 56 -2.50 19.55 -13.33
CA ILE A 56 -3.76 19.72 -14.08
C ILE A 56 -4.28 18.43 -14.74
N GLY A 57 -3.61 17.28 -14.56
CA GLY A 57 -3.94 16.04 -15.27
C GLY A 57 -5.39 15.58 -15.08
N GLU A 58 -5.97 15.81 -13.90
CA GLU A 58 -7.37 15.51 -13.58
C GLU A 58 -8.21 16.78 -13.32
N ALA A 59 -7.81 17.91 -13.92
CA ALA A 59 -8.59 19.14 -13.81
C ALA A 59 -9.92 19.02 -14.57
N VAL A 60 -10.94 19.72 -14.07
CA VAL A 60 -12.13 20.04 -14.87
C VAL A 60 -11.92 21.39 -15.54
N TYR A 61 -12.65 21.63 -16.61
CA TYR A 61 -12.49 22.82 -17.44
C TYR A 61 -13.75 23.68 -17.45
N LEU A 62 -13.55 24.98 -17.72
CA LEU A 62 -14.58 25.99 -17.87
C LEU A 62 -14.44 26.67 -19.26
N PRO A 63 -15.53 27.25 -19.81
CA PRO A 63 -15.47 27.98 -21.07
C PRO A 63 -14.50 29.18 -21.05
N ALA A 64 -13.91 29.51 -22.21
CA ALA A 64 -12.91 30.59 -22.33
C ALA A 64 -13.41 31.98 -21.88
N GLU A 65 -14.68 32.30 -22.15
CA GLU A 65 -15.35 33.54 -21.73
C GLU A 65 -15.30 33.78 -20.20
N TYR A 66 -15.05 32.72 -19.41
CA TYR A 66 -14.90 32.86 -17.97
C TYR A 66 -13.62 33.60 -17.58
N LEU A 67 -12.59 33.66 -18.43
CA LEU A 67 -11.39 34.44 -18.15
C LEU A 67 -11.70 35.93 -18.03
N GLU A 68 -12.54 36.46 -18.91
CA GLU A 68 -12.96 37.87 -18.86
C GLU A 68 -13.94 38.10 -17.71
N ARG A 69 -14.98 37.27 -17.62
CA ARG A 69 -16.04 37.40 -16.60
C ARG A 69 -15.51 37.24 -15.18
N PHE A 70 -14.46 36.45 -14.99
CA PHE A 70 -13.86 36.14 -13.70
C PHE A 70 -12.38 36.53 -13.66
N ALA A 71 -12.00 37.63 -14.32
CA ALA A 71 -10.61 38.10 -14.43
C ALA A 71 -9.87 38.17 -13.09
N GLN A 72 -10.56 38.57 -12.02
CA GLN A 72 -10.03 38.62 -10.65
C GLN A 72 -9.69 37.25 -10.02
N TYR A 73 -10.10 36.14 -10.64
CA TYR A 73 -9.81 34.76 -10.19
C TYR A 73 -8.92 34.02 -11.17
N VAL A 74 -8.36 34.72 -12.15
CA VAL A 74 -7.37 34.16 -13.08
C VAL A 74 -6.07 33.89 -12.33
N ILE A 75 -5.50 32.73 -12.64
CA ILE A 75 -4.20 32.25 -12.19
C ILE A 75 -3.28 32.22 -13.42
N ASN A 76 -2.12 32.83 -13.29
CA ASN A 76 -1.10 32.91 -14.33
C ASN A 76 0.17 32.16 -13.94
N LYS A 77 1.03 31.91 -14.93
CA LYS A 77 2.34 31.29 -14.72
C LYS A 77 3.13 32.06 -13.65
N GLY A 78 3.60 31.34 -12.64
CA GLY A 78 4.33 31.92 -11.52
C GLY A 78 3.51 32.07 -10.25
N ASP A 79 2.18 32.14 -10.34
CA ASP A 79 1.31 32.30 -9.19
C ASP A 79 1.49 31.18 -8.17
N ILE A 80 1.47 31.55 -6.89
CA ILE A 80 1.59 30.63 -5.77
C ILE A 80 0.21 30.43 -5.15
N LEU A 81 -0.21 29.17 -5.09
CA LEU A 81 -1.50 28.76 -4.55
C LEU A 81 -1.31 27.96 -3.28
N ILE A 82 -2.26 28.08 -2.36
CA ILE A 82 -2.35 27.30 -1.13
C ILE A 82 -3.70 26.61 -1.01
N GLY A 83 -3.71 25.36 -0.55
CA GLY A 83 -4.93 24.63 -0.25
C GLY A 83 -5.53 25.08 1.08
N MET A 84 -6.82 25.37 1.09
CA MET A 84 -7.54 25.89 2.26
C MET A 84 -8.56 24.89 2.83
N SER A 85 -8.89 23.86 2.06
CA SER A 85 -9.75 22.73 2.43
C SER A 85 -9.21 21.46 1.79
N GLY A 86 -9.30 20.32 2.47
CA GLY A 86 -8.87 19.00 1.96
C GLY A 86 -7.36 18.85 1.81
N ALA A 87 -6.71 19.72 1.03
CA ALA A 87 -5.26 19.84 0.86
C ALA A 87 -4.68 21.01 1.68
N ILE A 88 -5.11 21.13 2.94
CA ILE A 88 -4.75 22.26 3.81
C ILE A 88 -3.22 22.42 3.89
N GLY A 89 -2.74 23.64 3.67
CA GLY A 89 -1.32 23.97 3.78
C GLY A 89 -0.46 23.51 2.61
N LYS A 90 -1.02 22.79 1.63
CA LYS A 90 -0.31 22.44 0.40
C LYS A 90 -0.10 23.68 -0.45
N VAL A 91 1.15 24.04 -0.68
CA VAL A 91 1.54 25.16 -1.53
C VAL A 91 2.05 24.65 -2.87
N CYS A 92 1.56 25.22 -3.95
CA CYS A 92 1.96 24.87 -5.30
C CYS A 92 2.19 26.10 -6.16
N ARG A 93 3.23 26.06 -6.99
CA ARG A 93 3.45 27.04 -8.05
C ARG A 93 2.70 26.63 -9.32
N TYR A 94 1.99 27.56 -9.95
CA TYR A 94 1.39 27.34 -11.25
C TYR A 94 2.46 27.51 -12.35
N LYS A 95 2.79 26.44 -13.07
CA LYS A 95 3.89 26.42 -14.05
C LYS A 95 3.45 26.37 -15.52
N ASN A 96 2.16 26.15 -15.79
CA ASN A 96 1.66 26.04 -17.16
C ASN A 96 1.73 27.38 -17.90
N GLY A 97 1.89 27.32 -19.22
CA GLY A 97 2.05 28.50 -20.09
C GLY A 97 0.75 29.21 -20.49
N PHE A 98 -0.39 28.81 -19.94
CA PHE A 98 -1.72 29.34 -20.25
C PHE A 98 -2.49 29.62 -18.95
N PRO A 99 -3.51 30.50 -18.94
CA PRO A 99 -4.22 30.86 -17.71
C PRO A 99 -5.12 29.74 -17.17
N ALA A 100 -5.40 29.80 -15.88
CA ALA A 100 -6.37 28.94 -15.19
C ALA A 100 -7.33 29.76 -14.32
N LEU A 101 -8.40 29.14 -13.83
CA LEU A 101 -9.34 29.76 -12.89
C LEU A 101 -9.20 29.16 -11.49
N GLN A 102 -9.34 30.00 -10.47
CA GLN A 102 -9.17 29.63 -9.06
C GLN A 102 -10.49 29.24 -8.40
N ASN A 103 -10.59 28.03 -7.84
CA ASN A 103 -11.75 27.61 -7.06
C ASN A 103 -11.73 28.15 -5.62
N GLN A 104 -12.92 28.34 -5.03
CA GLN A 104 -13.15 28.82 -3.66
C GLN A 104 -12.39 28.09 -2.53
N ARG A 105 -11.92 26.86 -2.74
CA ARG A 105 -11.16 26.08 -1.74
C ARG A 105 -9.64 26.20 -1.87
N THR A 106 -9.19 27.08 -2.74
CA THR A 106 -7.78 27.43 -2.96
C THR A 106 -7.59 28.92 -2.71
N GLY A 107 -6.45 29.29 -2.14
CA GLY A 107 -6.03 30.68 -1.96
C GLY A 107 -4.86 31.01 -2.88
N LYS A 108 -4.84 32.21 -3.46
CA LYS A 108 -3.65 32.74 -4.16
C LYS A 108 -2.91 33.68 -3.20
N ILE A 109 -1.60 33.51 -3.10
CA ILE A 109 -0.73 34.42 -2.35
C ILE A 109 -0.46 35.64 -3.23
N GLU A 110 -0.84 36.83 -2.73
CA GLU A 110 -0.58 38.11 -3.39
C GLU A 110 0.24 38.99 -2.44
N VAL A 111 1.47 39.33 -2.84
CA VAL A 111 2.34 40.24 -2.09
C VAL A 111 1.96 41.69 -2.42
N PHE A 112 2.19 42.63 -1.50
CA PHE A 112 1.80 44.03 -1.72
C PHE A 112 2.78 44.81 -2.60
N ASP A 113 4.05 44.42 -2.64
CA ASP A 113 5.08 45.03 -3.50
C ASP A 113 5.90 43.93 -4.20
N GLU A 114 5.53 43.56 -5.43
CA GLU A 114 6.25 42.53 -6.21
C GLU A 114 7.68 42.94 -6.59
N SER A 115 8.02 44.24 -6.54
CA SER A 115 9.37 44.73 -6.88
C SER A 115 10.38 44.57 -5.75
N GLN A 116 9.90 44.35 -4.52
CA GLN A 116 10.72 44.24 -3.30
C GLN A 116 10.33 43.02 -2.46
N MET A 117 9.54 42.09 -3.02
CA MET A 117 9.10 40.89 -2.31
C MET A 117 9.07 39.67 -3.22
N ASP A 118 9.50 38.51 -2.71
CA ASP A 118 9.42 37.25 -3.44
C ASP A 118 8.21 36.41 -3.01
N SER A 119 7.18 36.30 -3.85
CA SER A 119 6.01 35.46 -3.59
C SER A 119 6.37 33.98 -3.33
N ARG A 120 7.49 33.49 -3.90
CA ARG A 120 8.00 32.12 -3.69
C ARG A 120 8.48 31.94 -2.26
N PHE A 121 9.13 32.95 -1.66
CA PHE A 121 9.60 32.90 -0.28
C PHE A 121 8.43 32.66 0.68
N PHE A 122 7.32 33.40 0.52
CA PHE A 122 6.14 33.25 1.37
C PHE A 122 5.42 31.92 1.14
N GLY A 123 5.42 31.42 -0.10
CA GLY A 123 4.95 30.06 -0.39
C GLY A 123 5.77 28.98 0.33
N LEU A 124 7.10 29.10 0.30
CA LEU A 124 8.00 28.19 1.01
C LEU A 124 7.84 28.31 2.53
N TYR A 125 7.57 29.52 3.05
CA TYR A 125 7.28 29.74 4.46
C TYR A 125 6.05 28.95 4.89
N LEU A 126 4.92 29.13 4.19
CA LEU A 126 3.69 28.39 4.50
C LEU A 126 3.86 26.88 4.36
N SER A 127 4.71 26.43 3.42
CA SER A 127 5.08 25.02 3.30
C SER A 127 5.87 24.51 4.51
N SER A 128 6.72 25.34 5.11
CA SER A 128 7.52 24.95 6.28
C SER A 128 6.68 24.77 7.54
N ILE A 129 5.53 25.45 7.62
CA ILE A 129 4.59 25.36 8.73
C ILE A 129 3.30 24.59 8.38
N GLU A 130 3.32 23.77 7.32
CA GLU A 130 2.14 23.02 6.86
C GLU A 130 1.46 22.25 8.01
N GLY A 131 2.25 21.58 8.85
CA GLY A 131 1.73 20.82 10.00
C GLY A 131 1.03 21.70 11.04
N GLU A 132 1.43 22.96 11.18
CA GLU A 132 0.74 23.93 12.04
C GLU A 132 -0.58 24.39 11.42
N LEU A 133 -0.59 24.67 10.12
CA LEU A 133 -1.82 25.03 9.39
C LEU A 133 -2.88 23.94 9.51
N ILE A 134 -2.47 22.67 9.42
CA ILE A 134 -3.37 21.52 9.60
C ILE A 134 -3.92 21.46 11.02
N ARG A 135 -3.09 21.71 12.05
CA ARG A 135 -3.54 21.72 13.46
C ARG A 135 -4.50 22.87 13.78
N GLN A 136 -4.31 24.03 13.15
CA GLN A 136 -5.20 25.19 13.34
C GLN A 136 -6.51 25.07 12.55
N ALA A 137 -6.60 24.14 11.59
CA ALA A 137 -7.79 23.97 10.78
C ALA A 137 -8.99 23.47 11.59
N LYS A 138 -10.16 24.07 11.35
CA LYS A 138 -11.39 23.86 12.13
C LYS A 138 -12.39 23.00 11.35
N GLY A 139 -13.15 22.16 12.06
CA GLY A 139 -14.27 21.37 11.51
C GLY A 139 -14.13 19.86 11.70
N MET A 140 -15.24 19.17 11.98
CA MET A 140 -15.27 17.72 12.26
C MET A 140 -15.21 16.84 11.00
N ALA A 141 -15.98 17.18 9.96
CA ALA A 141 -16.07 16.37 8.73
C ALA A 141 -15.17 16.88 7.59
N VAL A 142 -15.02 18.20 7.45
CA VAL A 142 -14.08 18.85 6.51
C VAL A 142 -13.38 19.96 7.26
N GLN A 143 -12.09 19.77 7.52
CA GLN A 143 -11.25 20.79 8.11
C GLN A 143 -10.99 21.91 7.09
N ASN A 144 -11.03 23.16 7.55
CA ASN A 144 -10.73 24.33 6.75
C ASN A 144 -9.87 25.33 7.53
N ILE A 145 -9.00 26.04 6.81
CA ILE A 145 -8.27 27.21 7.31
C ILE A 145 -8.72 28.46 6.54
N SER A 146 -8.98 29.56 7.24
CA SER A 146 -9.43 30.79 6.57
C SER A 146 -8.25 31.66 6.12
N ALA A 147 -8.47 32.52 5.12
CA ALA A 147 -7.48 33.50 4.68
C ALA A 147 -7.00 34.37 5.86
N LYS A 148 -7.93 34.78 6.74
CA LYS A 148 -7.63 35.59 7.94
C LYS A 148 -6.73 34.85 8.93
N ASP A 149 -6.94 33.56 9.11
CA ASP A 149 -6.08 32.76 10.00
C ASP A 149 -4.65 32.70 9.44
N ILE A 150 -4.49 32.48 8.13
CA ILE A 150 -3.18 32.49 7.46
C ILE A 150 -2.52 33.88 7.55
N GLU A 151 -3.28 34.95 7.28
CA GLU A 151 -2.80 36.33 7.35
C GLU A 151 -2.40 36.75 8.78
N ALA A 152 -2.93 36.10 9.82
CA ALA A 152 -2.58 36.37 11.20
C ALA A 152 -1.27 35.70 11.67
N LEU A 153 -0.70 34.79 10.86
CA LEU A 153 0.49 34.03 11.25
C LEU A 153 1.69 34.96 11.45
N PRO A 154 2.51 34.73 12.50
CA PRO A 154 3.77 35.44 12.66
C PRO A 154 4.70 35.06 11.51
N LEU A 155 5.56 35.98 11.10
CA LEU A 155 6.57 35.78 10.06
C LEU A 155 7.84 36.56 10.43
N GLY A 156 8.99 35.90 10.35
CA GLY A 156 10.27 36.60 10.27
C GLY A 156 10.52 37.02 8.82
N LEU A 157 10.52 38.32 8.55
CA LEU A 157 10.75 38.88 7.23
C LEU A 157 12.26 39.21 7.07
N PRO A 158 12.98 38.52 6.17
CA PRO A 158 14.34 38.91 5.78
C PRO A 158 14.36 40.09 4.81
N PRO A 159 15.53 40.75 4.65
CA PRO A 159 15.80 41.63 3.51
C PRO A 159 15.45 40.99 2.17
N TYR A 160 15.03 41.81 1.20
CA TYR A 160 14.57 41.31 -0.11
C TYR A 160 15.62 40.46 -0.85
N ASN A 161 16.88 40.92 -0.88
CA ASN A 161 17.96 40.17 -1.51
C ASN A 161 18.21 38.84 -0.80
N GLU A 162 18.07 38.80 0.53
CA GLU A 162 18.17 37.55 1.29
C GLU A 162 17.01 36.61 0.98
N GLN A 163 15.77 37.10 0.80
CA GLN A 163 14.64 36.29 0.31
C GLN A 163 15.00 35.59 -1.00
N GLN A 164 15.57 36.32 -1.98
CA GLN A 164 16.01 35.75 -3.26
C GLN A 164 17.08 34.67 -3.07
N ARG A 165 18.09 34.94 -2.23
CA ARG A 165 19.16 33.96 -1.92
C ARG A 165 18.60 32.70 -1.26
N ILE A 166 17.68 32.85 -0.31
CA ILE A 166 17.00 31.73 0.36
C ILE A 166 16.21 30.90 -0.66
N VAL A 167 15.38 31.54 -1.49
CA VAL A 167 14.58 30.86 -2.50
C VAL A 167 15.47 30.11 -3.48
N ALA A 168 16.50 30.76 -4.02
CA ALA A 168 17.45 30.14 -4.94
C ALA A 168 18.11 28.90 -4.32
N LYS A 169 18.56 28.99 -3.05
CA LYS A 169 19.20 27.86 -2.37
C LYS A 169 18.23 26.72 -2.08
N ILE A 170 16.97 27.02 -1.72
CA ILE A 170 15.95 25.98 -1.54
C ILE A 170 15.63 25.31 -2.88
N GLU A 171 15.45 26.06 -3.95
CA GLU A 171 15.17 25.51 -5.28
C GLU A 171 16.30 24.60 -5.78
N GLU A 172 17.56 25.00 -5.58
CA GLU A 172 18.76 24.18 -5.84
C GLU A 172 18.70 22.85 -5.06
N LEU A 173 18.62 22.92 -3.73
CA LEU A 173 18.64 21.73 -2.87
C LEU A 173 17.43 20.83 -3.11
N PHE A 174 16.24 21.38 -3.31
CA PHE A 174 15.04 20.60 -3.59
C PHE A 174 15.11 19.91 -4.95
N SER A 175 15.74 20.54 -5.95
CA SER A 175 15.98 19.88 -7.24
C SER A 175 16.86 18.64 -7.09
N GLU A 176 17.91 18.70 -6.26
CA GLU A 176 18.76 17.55 -5.95
C GLU A 176 17.99 16.45 -5.20
N LEU A 177 17.19 16.83 -4.20
CA LEU A 177 16.36 15.87 -3.46
C LEU A 177 15.33 15.19 -4.36
N ASP A 178 14.68 15.95 -5.24
CA ASP A 178 13.68 15.41 -6.17
C ASP A 178 14.34 14.42 -7.16
N LYS A 179 15.56 14.70 -7.65
CA LYS A 179 16.35 13.73 -8.44
C LYS A 179 16.69 12.46 -7.64
N GLY A 180 17.03 12.60 -6.36
CA GLY A 180 17.25 11.48 -5.45
C GLY A 180 16.00 10.62 -5.27
N ILE A 181 14.83 11.25 -5.10
CA ILE A 181 13.52 10.56 -5.01
C ILE A 181 13.24 9.76 -6.28
N GLU A 182 13.45 10.33 -7.47
CA GLU A 182 13.24 9.61 -8.73
C GLU A 182 14.21 8.45 -8.93
N SER A 183 15.47 8.60 -8.48
CA SER A 183 16.46 7.54 -8.50
C SER A 183 16.05 6.37 -7.59
N LEU A 184 15.58 6.65 -6.37
CA LEU A 184 15.07 5.63 -5.45
C LEU A 184 13.81 4.94 -5.98
N LYS A 185 12.89 5.68 -6.64
CA LYS A 185 11.71 5.08 -7.28
C LYS A 185 12.12 4.10 -8.38
N THR A 186 13.10 4.48 -9.19
CA THR A 186 13.64 3.63 -10.26
C THR A 186 14.30 2.38 -9.68
N ALA A 187 15.18 2.53 -8.68
CA ALA A 187 15.83 1.42 -8.00
C ALA A 187 14.80 0.44 -7.39
N ARG A 188 13.74 0.97 -6.78
CA ARG A 188 12.65 0.15 -6.22
C ARG A 188 11.94 -0.70 -7.27
N GLU A 189 11.71 -0.15 -8.47
CA GLU A 189 11.07 -0.89 -9.56
C GLU A 189 12.01 -1.93 -10.18
N GLN A 190 13.27 -1.55 -10.40
CA GLN A 190 14.32 -2.47 -10.85
C GLN A 190 14.50 -3.64 -9.87
N LEU A 191 14.45 -3.39 -8.56
CA LEU A 191 14.55 -4.43 -7.55
C LEU A 191 13.40 -5.45 -7.63
N LYS A 192 12.18 -5.02 -7.98
CA LYS A 192 11.06 -5.95 -8.22
C LYS A 192 11.32 -6.84 -9.44
N VAL A 193 11.82 -6.25 -10.53
CA VAL A 193 12.17 -7.00 -11.75
C VAL A 193 13.31 -7.98 -11.47
N TYR A 194 14.35 -7.53 -10.76
CA TYR A 194 15.48 -8.37 -10.35
C TYR A 194 15.04 -9.56 -9.50
N ARG A 195 14.16 -9.35 -8.51
CA ARG A 195 13.57 -10.44 -7.71
C ARG A 195 12.91 -11.51 -8.59
N GLN A 196 12.14 -11.10 -9.59
CA GLN A 196 11.49 -12.03 -10.50
C GLN A 196 12.50 -12.75 -11.41
N ALA A 197 13.54 -12.07 -11.86
CA ALA A 197 14.62 -12.66 -12.65
C ALA A 197 15.40 -13.71 -11.84
N VAL A 198 15.73 -13.44 -10.58
CA VAL A 198 16.41 -14.38 -9.66
C VAL A 198 15.58 -15.65 -9.48
N LEU A 199 14.29 -15.52 -9.17
CA LEU A 199 13.38 -16.66 -9.05
C LEU A 199 13.30 -17.45 -10.36
N LYS A 200 13.12 -16.77 -11.50
CA LYS A 200 13.09 -17.42 -12.82
C LYS A 200 14.39 -18.19 -13.10
N HIS A 201 15.54 -17.57 -12.87
CA HIS A 201 16.85 -18.19 -13.11
C HIS A 201 17.10 -19.41 -12.22
N ALA A 202 16.59 -19.40 -10.98
CA ALA A 202 16.67 -20.56 -10.10
C ALA A 202 15.95 -21.77 -10.70
N PHE A 203 14.74 -21.59 -11.19
CA PHE A 203 13.90 -22.67 -11.72
C PHE A 203 14.05 -22.92 -13.23
N GLU A 204 15.02 -22.27 -13.87
CA GLU A 204 15.58 -22.62 -15.19
C GLU A 204 16.98 -23.25 -15.06
N GLY A 205 17.46 -23.46 -13.83
CA GLY A 205 18.78 -24.03 -13.54
C GLY A 205 19.96 -23.13 -13.93
N LYS A 206 19.72 -21.84 -14.17
CA LYS A 206 20.77 -20.83 -14.41
C LYS A 206 21.48 -20.45 -13.13
N LEU A 207 20.75 -20.38 -12.01
CA LEU A 207 21.34 -20.04 -10.69
C LEU A 207 22.35 -21.09 -10.21
N THR A 208 22.22 -22.34 -10.66
CA THR A 208 23.09 -23.47 -10.32
C THR A 208 23.97 -23.93 -11.46
N ALA A 209 24.07 -23.18 -12.57
CA ALA A 209 24.79 -23.61 -13.77
C ALA A 209 26.26 -23.98 -13.49
N GLN A 210 26.98 -23.12 -12.76
CA GLN A 210 28.36 -23.41 -12.35
C GLN A 210 28.45 -24.63 -11.42
N TRP A 211 27.55 -24.73 -10.44
CA TRP A 211 27.54 -25.88 -9.52
C TRP A 211 27.32 -27.20 -10.26
N ARG A 212 26.47 -27.21 -11.30
CA ARG A 212 26.25 -28.38 -12.16
C ARG A 212 27.50 -28.75 -12.94
N GLU A 213 28.26 -27.78 -13.43
CA GLU A 213 29.54 -28.02 -14.13
C GLU A 213 30.56 -28.69 -13.20
N GLU A 214 30.67 -28.20 -11.97
CA GLU A 214 31.60 -28.70 -10.95
C GLU A 214 31.20 -30.06 -10.35
N ASN A 215 29.96 -30.52 -10.57
CA ASN A 215 29.42 -31.76 -9.98
C ASN A 215 28.82 -32.70 -11.04
N LYS A 216 29.27 -32.62 -12.30
CA LYS A 216 28.76 -33.43 -13.43
C LYS A 216 28.74 -34.93 -13.14
N ASP A 217 29.74 -35.42 -12.42
CA ASP A 217 29.92 -36.80 -11.99
C ASP A 217 28.86 -37.28 -10.99
N LYS A 218 28.21 -36.35 -10.28
CA LYS A 218 27.19 -36.62 -9.26
C LYS A 218 25.76 -36.36 -9.76
N LEU A 219 25.59 -35.86 -10.98
CA LEU A 219 24.27 -35.58 -11.54
C LEU A 219 23.62 -36.85 -12.05
N GLU A 220 22.38 -37.08 -11.60
CA GLU A 220 21.53 -38.15 -12.11
C GLU A 220 20.97 -37.76 -13.49
N SER A 221 20.82 -38.74 -14.38
CA SER A 221 20.03 -38.55 -15.60
C SER A 221 18.54 -38.38 -15.24
N PRO A 222 17.72 -37.78 -16.14
CA PRO A 222 16.27 -37.72 -15.96
C PRO A 222 15.63 -39.07 -15.65
N GLU A 223 16.08 -40.14 -16.31
CA GLU A 223 15.59 -41.50 -16.13
C GLU A 223 16.00 -42.08 -14.77
N GLN A 224 17.25 -41.85 -14.34
CA GLN A 224 17.74 -42.24 -13.02
C GLN A 224 16.96 -41.53 -11.92
N LEU A 225 16.72 -40.23 -12.06
CA LEU A 225 15.92 -39.43 -11.13
C LEU A 225 14.49 -39.96 -11.00
N LEU A 226 13.84 -40.26 -12.12
CA LEU A 226 12.49 -40.85 -12.14
C LEU A 226 12.45 -42.23 -11.47
N ALA A 227 13.43 -43.08 -11.77
CA ALA A 227 13.56 -44.40 -11.16
C ALA A 227 13.73 -44.29 -9.63
N ARG A 228 14.56 -43.35 -9.17
CA ARG A 228 14.75 -43.07 -7.74
C ARG A 228 13.47 -42.58 -7.08
N ILE A 229 12.75 -41.64 -7.68
CA ILE A 229 11.43 -41.19 -7.15
C ILE A 229 10.49 -42.39 -7.02
N GLN A 230 10.42 -43.25 -8.04
CA GLN A 230 9.53 -44.41 -8.03
C GLN A 230 9.93 -45.43 -6.94
N GLN A 231 11.23 -45.68 -6.76
CA GLN A 231 11.76 -46.55 -5.72
C GLN A 231 11.45 -46.01 -4.32
N GLU A 232 11.73 -44.73 -4.07
CA GLU A 232 11.46 -44.09 -2.77
C GLU A 232 9.96 -44.08 -2.45
N ARG A 233 9.08 -43.87 -3.46
CA ARG A 233 7.63 -43.98 -3.29
C ARG A 233 7.17 -45.39 -2.92
N GLU A 234 7.70 -46.42 -3.58
CA GLU A 234 7.36 -47.81 -3.27
C GLU A 234 7.85 -48.18 -1.86
N ALA A 235 9.09 -47.81 -1.50
CA ALA A 235 9.64 -48.04 -0.17
C ALA A 235 8.77 -47.38 0.92
N ARG A 236 8.37 -46.12 0.73
CA ARG A 236 7.48 -45.43 1.66
C ARG A 236 6.11 -46.09 1.75
N TYR A 237 5.54 -46.55 0.63
CA TYR A 237 4.27 -47.28 0.63
C TYR A 237 4.36 -48.58 1.42
N GLN A 238 5.45 -49.34 1.28
CA GLN A 238 5.69 -50.55 2.06
C GLN A 238 5.81 -50.23 3.56
N GLN A 239 6.52 -49.16 3.92
CA GLN A 239 6.59 -48.72 5.32
C GLN A 239 5.20 -48.36 5.88
N GLN A 240 4.39 -47.59 5.13
CA GLN A 240 3.02 -47.27 5.53
C GLN A 240 2.15 -48.52 5.68
N LEU A 241 2.36 -49.55 4.86
CA LEU A 241 1.65 -50.82 4.98
C LEU A 241 2.01 -51.54 6.27
N GLU A 242 3.28 -51.56 6.67
CA GLU A 242 3.70 -52.14 7.95
C GLU A 242 3.18 -51.33 9.15
N GLU A 243 3.27 -50.00 9.09
CA GLU A 243 2.66 -49.10 10.10
C GLU A 243 1.15 -49.36 10.23
N TRP A 244 0.46 -49.51 9.10
CA TRP A 244 -0.96 -49.83 9.07
C TRP A 244 -1.26 -51.21 9.66
N LYS A 245 -0.49 -52.25 9.31
CA LYS A 245 -0.66 -53.59 9.89
C LYS A 245 -0.47 -53.56 11.42
N ALA A 246 0.56 -52.86 11.90
CA ALA A 246 0.81 -52.69 13.32
C ALA A 246 -0.35 -51.95 14.01
N ALA A 247 -0.87 -50.87 13.40
CA ALA A 247 -2.01 -50.12 13.92
C ALA A 247 -3.29 -50.97 13.96
N VAL A 248 -3.55 -51.79 12.94
CA VAL A 248 -4.69 -52.73 12.92
C VAL A 248 -4.55 -53.77 14.04
N LYS A 249 -3.35 -54.33 14.24
CA LYS A 249 -3.09 -55.29 15.33
C LYS A 249 -3.32 -54.64 16.71
N ALA A 250 -2.88 -53.40 16.91
CA ALA A 250 -3.13 -52.66 18.14
C ALA A 250 -4.63 -52.42 18.37
N TRP A 251 -5.37 -52.04 17.33
CA TRP A 251 -6.83 -51.86 17.38
C TRP A 251 -7.58 -53.18 17.68
N GLU A 252 -7.10 -54.31 17.15
CA GLU A 252 -7.65 -55.63 17.50
C GLU A 252 -7.40 -55.99 18.96
N ALA A 253 -6.23 -55.65 19.50
CA ALA A 253 -5.88 -55.88 20.90
C ALA A 253 -6.72 -55.04 21.88
N THR A 254 -7.21 -53.87 21.48
CA THR A 254 -8.12 -53.03 22.29
C THR A 254 -9.59 -53.46 22.15
N GLY A 255 -9.87 -54.69 21.71
CA GLY A 255 -11.24 -55.17 21.56
C GLY A 255 -12.02 -54.48 20.43
N LYS A 256 -11.33 -53.94 19.42
CA LYS A 256 -11.92 -53.22 18.27
C LYS A 256 -12.64 -51.92 18.62
N GLU A 257 -12.30 -51.30 19.76
CA GLU A 257 -12.81 -49.99 20.11
C GLU A 257 -12.40 -48.90 19.11
N GLY A 258 -13.36 -48.05 18.72
CA GLY A 258 -13.13 -46.95 17.78
C GLY A 258 -13.07 -47.36 16.30
N LYS A 259 -12.60 -46.45 15.44
CA LYS A 259 -12.58 -46.64 13.99
C LYS A 259 -11.36 -47.45 13.56
N LYS A 260 -11.59 -48.53 12.81
CA LYS A 260 -10.51 -49.34 12.20
C LYS A 260 -9.55 -48.47 11.37
N PRO A 261 -8.22 -48.63 11.54
CA PRO A 261 -7.23 -47.94 10.70
C PRO A 261 -7.44 -48.23 9.21
N GLY A 262 -7.47 -47.19 8.39
CA GLY A 262 -7.67 -47.29 6.95
C GLY A 262 -6.39 -47.76 6.24
N LYS A 263 -6.52 -48.70 5.30
CA LYS A 263 -5.38 -49.20 4.51
C LYS A 263 -4.78 -48.07 3.65
N PRO A 264 -3.45 -47.90 3.61
CA PRO A 264 -2.83 -46.91 2.76
C PRO A 264 -3.11 -47.21 1.29
N LYS A 265 -3.35 -46.16 0.50
CA LYS A 265 -3.59 -46.28 -0.94
C LYS A 265 -2.24 -46.43 -1.66
N LYS A 266 -2.10 -47.49 -2.47
CA LYS A 266 -0.94 -47.63 -3.33
C LYS A 266 -0.95 -46.52 -4.38
N SER A 267 0.14 -45.76 -4.47
CA SER A 267 0.32 -44.86 -5.59
C SER A 267 0.62 -45.68 -6.85
N LEU A 268 -0.07 -45.37 -7.95
CA LEU A 268 0.26 -45.96 -9.26
C LEU A 268 1.66 -45.49 -9.68
N ALA A 269 2.32 -46.28 -10.52
CA ALA A 269 3.59 -45.89 -11.15
C ALA A 269 3.46 -44.51 -11.81
N ILE A 270 4.53 -43.71 -11.76
CA ILE A 270 4.58 -42.40 -12.42
C ILE A 270 4.17 -42.60 -13.89
N LYS A 271 3.08 -41.93 -14.30
CA LYS A 271 2.57 -42.07 -15.66
C LYS A 271 3.54 -41.39 -16.64
N ILE A 272 3.79 -41.99 -17.79
CA ILE A 272 4.65 -41.40 -18.84
C ILE A 272 4.22 -39.97 -19.19
N ASN A 273 2.90 -39.70 -19.24
CA ASN A 273 2.36 -38.38 -19.56
C ASN A 273 2.44 -37.37 -18.40
N SER A 274 2.87 -37.78 -17.21
CA SER A 274 3.00 -36.92 -16.04
C SER A 274 4.35 -36.21 -15.95
N PHE A 275 5.30 -36.56 -16.84
CA PHE A 275 6.57 -35.87 -16.96
C PHE A 275 6.95 -35.55 -18.41
N LYS A 276 7.85 -34.57 -18.57
CA LYS A 276 8.51 -34.20 -19.82
C LYS A 276 9.96 -33.85 -19.52
N ILE A 277 10.82 -33.93 -20.53
CA ILE A 277 12.19 -33.38 -20.49
C ILE A 277 12.19 -32.15 -21.41
N PRO A 278 11.96 -30.94 -20.88
CA PRO A 278 11.93 -29.74 -21.71
C PRO A 278 13.32 -29.47 -22.31
N LYS A 279 13.37 -29.14 -23.60
CA LYS A 279 14.65 -28.82 -24.28
C LYS A 279 15.41 -27.65 -23.64
N ASN A 280 14.70 -26.77 -22.95
CA ASN A 280 15.25 -25.59 -22.28
C ASN A 280 15.67 -25.85 -20.83
N PHE A 281 15.58 -27.09 -20.34
CA PHE A 281 16.04 -27.45 -19.00
C PHE A 281 17.47 -27.98 -19.03
N PRO A 282 18.22 -27.80 -17.94
CA PRO A 282 19.48 -28.50 -17.73
C PRO A 282 19.39 -30.02 -17.90
N ASN A 283 20.53 -30.65 -18.20
CA ASN A 283 20.63 -32.10 -18.06
C ASN A 283 20.32 -32.54 -16.62
N GLY A 284 19.57 -33.64 -16.46
CA GLY A 284 19.10 -34.15 -15.17
C GLY A 284 17.80 -33.53 -14.65
N TRP A 285 17.27 -32.49 -15.29
CA TRP A 285 16.00 -31.89 -14.90
C TRP A 285 14.82 -32.49 -15.68
N ILE A 286 13.68 -32.56 -14.99
CA ILE A 286 12.40 -32.95 -15.57
C ILE A 286 11.33 -31.91 -15.26
N SER A 287 10.30 -31.86 -16.09
CA SER A 287 9.03 -31.25 -15.76
C SER A 287 8.10 -32.36 -15.28
N ILE A 288 7.61 -32.31 -14.04
CA ILE A 288 6.73 -33.33 -13.46
C ILE A 288 5.48 -32.72 -12.82
N GLN A 289 4.34 -33.39 -12.86
CA GLN A 289 3.15 -32.94 -12.16
C GLN A 289 3.33 -33.03 -10.63
N LEU A 290 2.94 -31.98 -9.91
CA LEU A 290 3.08 -31.90 -8.44
C LEU A 290 2.44 -33.10 -7.72
N ARG A 291 1.36 -33.65 -8.28
CA ARG A 291 0.68 -34.85 -7.76
C ARG A 291 1.52 -36.10 -7.66
N GLU A 292 2.60 -36.18 -8.41
CA GLU A 292 3.51 -37.32 -8.38
C GLU A 292 4.56 -37.21 -7.27
N LEU A 293 4.65 -36.04 -6.61
CA LEU A 293 5.71 -35.72 -5.67
C LEU A 293 5.27 -35.73 -4.20
N PHE A 294 3.99 -35.51 -3.90
CA PHE A 294 3.50 -35.53 -2.51
C PHE A 294 3.02 -36.93 -2.09
N GLU A 295 3.17 -37.23 -0.80
CA GLU A 295 2.65 -38.43 -0.13
C GLU A 295 1.17 -38.29 0.20
N SER A 296 0.76 -37.11 0.68
CA SER A 296 -0.63 -36.84 1.02
C SER A 296 -1.01 -35.38 0.82
N THR A 297 -2.31 -35.16 0.64
CA THR A 297 -2.89 -33.82 0.50
C THR A 297 -4.29 -33.79 1.09
N GLN A 298 -4.62 -32.71 1.79
CA GLN A 298 -5.86 -32.62 2.57
C GLN A 298 -6.36 -31.17 2.63
N ASN A 299 -7.64 -30.94 2.30
CA ASN A 299 -8.30 -29.66 2.56
C ASN A 299 -8.52 -29.49 4.07
N GLY A 300 -8.40 -28.27 4.57
CA GLY A 300 -8.52 -28.00 6.00
C GLY A 300 -9.93 -28.12 6.57
N LEU A 301 -10.01 -27.94 7.88
CA LEU A 301 -11.19 -28.14 8.69
C LEU A 301 -12.21 -26.98 8.53
N ALA A 302 -13.46 -27.31 8.21
CA ALA A 302 -14.56 -26.33 8.13
C ALA A 302 -15.20 -26.00 9.49
N LYS A 303 -15.03 -26.90 10.49
CA LYS A 303 -15.56 -26.74 11.85
C LYS A 303 -15.00 -25.50 12.52
N ARG A 304 -15.88 -24.68 13.11
CA ARG A 304 -15.52 -23.41 13.78
C ARG A 304 -15.53 -23.49 15.31
N GLN A 305 -16.24 -24.47 15.88
CA GLN A 305 -16.35 -24.74 17.31
C GLN A 305 -16.52 -26.24 17.54
N GLY A 306 -16.17 -26.73 18.74
CA GLY A 306 -16.35 -28.13 19.14
C GLY A 306 -16.70 -28.25 20.62
N THR A 307 -17.57 -29.19 20.96
CA THR A 307 -18.07 -29.40 22.33
C THR A 307 -17.30 -30.52 23.06
N SER A 308 -16.78 -31.50 22.33
CA SER A 308 -16.00 -32.64 22.83
C SER A 308 -14.61 -32.71 22.17
N GLY A 309 -13.66 -33.39 22.82
CA GLY A 309 -12.28 -33.54 22.35
C GLY A 309 -11.26 -32.63 23.03
N LYS A 310 -10.02 -32.65 22.54
CA LYS A 310 -8.90 -31.85 23.07
C LYS A 310 -8.87 -30.48 22.39
N PRO A 311 -8.58 -29.38 23.11
CA PRO A 311 -8.39 -28.07 22.50
C PRO A 311 -7.10 -28.06 21.67
N ILE A 312 -7.23 -27.88 20.36
CA ILE A 312 -6.09 -27.83 19.41
C ILE A 312 -6.07 -26.46 18.72
N PRO A 313 -4.91 -25.77 18.66
CA PRO A 313 -4.76 -24.54 17.89
C PRO A 313 -5.07 -24.77 16.41
N VAL A 314 -5.88 -23.89 15.80
CA VAL A 314 -6.24 -23.96 14.38
C VAL A 314 -5.76 -22.73 13.65
N ILE A 315 -4.86 -22.93 12.68
CA ILE A 315 -4.30 -21.87 11.82
C ILE A 315 -5.39 -21.34 10.88
N ARG A 316 -5.54 -20.02 10.87
CA ARG A 316 -6.44 -19.24 10.01
C ARG A 316 -5.63 -18.28 9.14
N LEU A 317 -6.30 -17.65 8.17
CA LEU A 317 -5.67 -16.64 7.32
C LEU A 317 -5.12 -15.44 8.11
N ALA A 318 -5.78 -15.05 9.21
CA ALA A 318 -5.35 -13.96 10.07
C ALA A 318 -4.04 -14.27 10.82
N ASP A 319 -3.72 -15.55 10.96
CA ASP A 319 -2.54 -16.05 11.67
C ASP A 319 -1.34 -16.19 10.70
N ILE A 320 -1.47 -15.76 9.44
CA ILE A 320 -0.38 -15.74 8.46
C ILE A 320 0.16 -14.32 8.31
N LYS A 321 1.42 -14.12 8.70
CA LYS A 321 2.15 -12.86 8.55
C LYS A 321 3.46 -13.10 7.83
N ASN A 322 3.77 -12.27 6.83
CA ASN A 322 5.01 -12.38 6.04
C ASN A 322 5.27 -13.80 5.45
N GLN A 323 4.21 -14.50 5.05
CA GLN A 323 4.25 -15.90 4.57
C GLN A 323 4.71 -16.93 5.62
N GLU A 324 4.60 -16.61 6.90
CA GLU A 324 4.87 -17.51 8.03
C GLU A 324 3.66 -17.57 8.96
N VAL A 325 3.59 -18.64 9.75
CA VAL A 325 2.56 -18.83 10.78
C VAL A 325 2.97 -18.06 12.03
N ASP A 326 2.18 -17.04 12.37
CA ASP A 326 2.28 -16.33 13.63
C ASP A 326 1.56 -17.13 14.71
N SER A 327 2.32 -17.59 15.70
CA SER A 327 1.81 -18.43 16.79
C SER A 327 1.45 -17.65 18.06
N SER A 328 1.45 -16.30 18.02
CA SER A 328 1.24 -15.49 19.23
C SER A 328 -0.18 -15.52 19.78
N ASP A 329 -1.20 -15.64 18.91
CA ASP A 329 -2.62 -15.56 19.27
C ASP A 329 -3.48 -16.56 18.45
N LEU A 330 -3.17 -17.85 18.62
CA LEU A 330 -3.89 -18.91 17.93
C LEU A 330 -5.19 -19.26 18.65
N ARG A 331 -6.27 -19.36 17.87
CA ARG A 331 -7.56 -19.84 18.38
C ARG A 331 -7.58 -21.37 18.43
N SER A 332 -7.95 -21.93 19.58
CA SER A 332 -8.14 -23.37 19.73
C SER A 332 -9.59 -23.80 19.48
N ILE A 333 -9.75 -24.99 18.89
CA ILE A 333 -11.04 -25.68 18.69
C ILE A 333 -10.94 -27.06 19.33
N LYS A 334 -12.00 -27.55 19.98
CA LYS A 334 -12.02 -28.93 20.48
C LYS A 334 -12.14 -29.92 19.32
N LEU A 335 -11.14 -30.78 19.19
CA LEU A 335 -11.05 -31.83 18.17
C LEU A 335 -10.98 -33.21 18.81
N ASP A 336 -11.73 -34.17 18.27
CA ASP A 336 -11.59 -35.56 18.65
C ASP A 336 -10.33 -36.19 18.04
N ALA A 337 -9.99 -37.42 18.44
CA ALA A 337 -8.77 -38.09 17.98
C ALA A 337 -8.74 -38.30 16.45
N THR A 338 -9.89 -38.49 15.81
CA THR A 338 -9.98 -38.71 14.36
C THR A 338 -9.82 -37.40 13.58
N GLU A 339 -10.35 -36.30 14.11
CA GLU A 339 -10.15 -34.96 13.58
C GLU A 339 -8.68 -34.55 13.71
N ILE A 340 -8.05 -34.81 14.85
CA ILE A 340 -6.62 -34.54 15.07
C ILE A 340 -5.79 -35.28 14.04
N GLN A 341 -5.95 -36.60 13.93
CA GLN A 341 -5.19 -37.42 12.97
C GLN A 341 -5.35 -36.92 11.51
N LYS A 342 -6.52 -36.40 11.15
CA LYS A 342 -6.80 -35.93 9.80
C LYS A 342 -6.19 -34.55 9.50
N TYR A 343 -6.23 -33.63 10.47
CA TYR A 343 -5.90 -32.22 10.26
C TYR A 343 -4.64 -31.74 10.98
N GLU A 344 -3.95 -32.61 11.71
CA GLU A 344 -2.68 -32.24 12.33
C GLU A 344 -1.64 -31.84 11.29
N LEU A 345 -0.79 -30.89 11.70
CA LEU A 345 0.38 -30.45 10.97
C LEU A 345 1.63 -31.03 11.59
N SER A 346 2.55 -31.38 10.72
CA SER A 346 3.90 -31.80 11.07
C SER A 346 4.86 -30.81 10.45
N ARG A 347 6.00 -30.58 11.11
CA ARG A 347 7.11 -29.80 10.55
C ARG A 347 7.36 -30.23 9.10
N ASN A 348 7.60 -29.26 8.23
CA ASN A 348 7.81 -29.42 6.79
C ASN A 348 6.54 -29.68 5.94
N ASP A 349 5.35 -29.70 6.54
CA ASP A 349 4.11 -29.61 5.76
C ASP A 349 4.04 -28.25 5.04
N LEU A 350 3.54 -28.25 3.80
CA LEU A 350 3.20 -27.03 3.06
C LEU A 350 1.70 -26.76 3.11
N LEU A 351 1.33 -25.57 3.54
CA LEU A 351 -0.04 -25.07 3.48
C LEU A 351 -0.21 -24.14 2.28
N CYS A 352 -0.96 -24.58 1.28
CA CYS A 352 -1.39 -23.74 0.18
C CYS A 352 -2.60 -22.91 0.60
N ILE A 353 -2.56 -21.59 0.42
CA ILE A 353 -3.72 -20.71 0.62
C ILE A 353 -4.78 -21.06 -0.43
N ARG A 354 -5.83 -21.75 -0.01
CA ARG A 354 -6.92 -22.21 -0.88
C ARG A 354 -7.84 -21.07 -1.29
N VAL A 355 -8.20 -20.22 -0.33
CA VAL A 355 -9.18 -19.14 -0.50
C VAL A 355 -8.60 -17.85 0.07
N ASN A 356 -8.71 -16.75 -0.67
CA ASN A 356 -8.37 -15.42 -0.18
C ASN A 356 -9.11 -14.31 -0.95
N GLY A 357 -9.39 -13.19 -0.29
CA GLY A 357 -9.92 -12.00 -1.00
C GLY A 357 -8.92 -11.44 -2.02
N SER A 358 -7.63 -11.54 -1.73
CA SER A 358 -6.57 -11.09 -2.64
C SER A 358 -6.17 -12.20 -3.62
N PRO A 359 -6.24 -11.96 -4.95
CA PRO A 359 -5.77 -12.90 -5.97
C PRO A 359 -4.24 -13.12 -5.90
N ASN A 360 -3.51 -12.15 -5.35
CA ASN A 360 -2.06 -12.27 -5.17
C ASN A 360 -1.66 -13.21 -4.02
N LEU A 361 -2.57 -13.51 -3.09
CA LEU A 361 -2.32 -14.39 -1.95
C LEU A 361 -2.82 -15.82 -2.18
N VAL A 362 -3.92 -15.99 -2.91
CA VAL A 362 -4.42 -17.34 -3.23
C VAL A 362 -3.34 -18.18 -3.93
N GLY A 363 -3.25 -19.44 -3.58
CA GLY A 363 -2.28 -20.40 -4.09
C GLY A 363 -0.85 -20.24 -3.56
N ARG A 364 -0.54 -19.27 -2.68
CA ARG A 364 0.80 -19.20 -2.05
C ARG A 364 1.00 -20.34 -1.06
N MET A 365 2.26 -20.75 -0.91
CA MET A 365 2.68 -21.85 -0.03
C MET A 365 3.29 -21.30 1.26
N ILE A 366 2.83 -21.81 2.39
CA ILE A 366 3.34 -21.51 3.72
C ILE A 366 4.04 -22.76 4.26
N LEU A 367 5.33 -22.66 4.56
CA LEU A 367 6.09 -23.73 5.17
C LEU A 367 5.80 -23.78 6.68
N PHE A 368 5.30 -24.91 7.15
CA PHE A 368 5.07 -25.12 8.58
C PHE A 368 6.39 -25.51 9.27
N LYS A 369 6.87 -24.63 10.15
CA LYS A 369 8.16 -24.75 10.87
C LYS A 369 8.02 -25.00 12.37
N HIS A 370 6.80 -25.18 12.87
CA HIS A 370 6.52 -25.38 14.29
C HIS A 370 6.49 -26.87 14.64
N ASP A 371 6.83 -27.18 15.88
CA ASP A 371 6.84 -28.57 16.39
C ASP A 371 5.61 -28.88 17.26
N ASN A 372 4.81 -27.86 17.59
CA ASN A 372 3.57 -28.02 18.35
C ASN A 372 2.46 -28.66 17.50
N VAL A 373 1.60 -29.47 18.14
CA VAL A 373 0.41 -30.03 17.49
C VAL A 373 -0.57 -28.91 17.17
N MET A 374 -0.72 -28.63 15.88
CA MET A 374 -1.65 -27.62 15.35
C MET A 374 -2.48 -28.23 14.22
N ALA A 375 -3.67 -27.69 14.01
CA ALA A 375 -4.51 -27.97 12.84
C ALA A 375 -4.68 -26.71 11.99
N TYR A 376 -5.39 -26.80 10.87
CA TYR A 376 -5.59 -25.71 9.92
C TYR A 376 -7.02 -25.68 9.41
N CYS A 377 -7.52 -24.46 9.15
CA CYS A 377 -8.87 -24.29 8.65
C CYS A 377 -8.99 -24.59 7.14
N ASP A 378 -10.24 -24.71 6.69
CA ASP A 378 -10.68 -24.92 5.31
C ASP A 378 -10.18 -23.91 4.26
N HIS A 379 -9.58 -22.79 4.70
CA HIS A 379 -8.89 -21.84 3.82
C HIS A 379 -7.54 -22.35 3.31
N PHE A 380 -7.06 -23.51 3.77
CA PHE A 380 -5.79 -24.08 3.33
C PHE A 380 -5.95 -25.49 2.75
N ILE A 381 -4.97 -25.88 1.95
CA ILE A 381 -4.73 -27.25 1.50
C ILE A 381 -3.35 -27.65 2.01
N ARG A 382 -3.24 -28.74 2.77
CA ARG A 382 -1.96 -29.30 3.18
C ARG A 382 -1.39 -30.17 2.07
N PHE A 383 -0.09 -30.08 1.87
CA PHE A 383 0.72 -31.00 1.07
C PHE A 383 1.85 -31.53 1.94
N ARG A 384 1.98 -32.86 2.02
CA ARG A 384 3.08 -33.54 2.72
C ARG A 384 3.93 -34.26 1.70
N PHE A 385 5.23 -34.04 1.75
CA PHE A 385 6.19 -34.62 0.83
C PHE A 385 7.02 -35.70 1.52
N PRO A 386 7.37 -36.79 0.82
CA PRO A 386 8.27 -37.78 1.35
C PRO A 386 9.68 -37.19 1.54
N GLN A 387 10.28 -37.51 2.69
CA GLN A 387 11.66 -37.15 3.00
C GLN A 387 12.60 -37.84 2.01
N GLY A 388 13.62 -37.14 1.50
CA GLY A 388 14.57 -37.69 0.53
C GLY A 388 14.26 -37.36 -0.95
N ILE A 389 13.00 -37.08 -1.28
CA ILE A 389 12.59 -36.75 -2.65
C ILE A 389 12.49 -35.24 -2.86
N VAL A 390 11.76 -34.55 -2.00
CA VAL A 390 11.41 -33.13 -2.21
C VAL A 390 11.80 -32.33 -0.99
N LEU A 391 12.48 -31.21 -1.23
CA LEU A 391 12.68 -30.18 -0.22
C LEU A 391 11.47 -29.23 -0.21
N PRO A 392 10.68 -29.12 0.86
CA PRO A 392 9.46 -28.31 0.85
C PRO A 392 9.69 -26.81 0.57
N SER A 393 10.82 -26.25 1.01
CA SER A 393 11.19 -24.87 0.69
C SER A 393 11.45 -24.65 -0.81
N TYR A 394 11.90 -25.67 -1.55
CA TYR A 394 12.02 -25.61 -3.02
C TYR A 394 10.65 -25.38 -3.67
N ILE A 395 9.64 -26.14 -3.24
CA ILE A 395 8.25 -25.97 -3.73
C ILE A 395 7.69 -24.63 -3.28
N GLN A 396 7.95 -24.22 -2.02
CA GLN A 396 7.51 -22.92 -1.51
C GLN A 396 8.00 -21.77 -2.40
N MET A 397 9.30 -21.73 -2.71
CA MET A 397 9.91 -20.70 -3.53
C MET A 397 9.47 -20.77 -4.99
N LEU A 398 9.24 -21.98 -5.52
CA LEU A 398 8.73 -22.16 -6.88
C LEU A 398 7.35 -21.52 -7.06
N PHE A 399 6.49 -21.63 -6.05
CA PHE A 399 5.14 -21.06 -6.08
C PHE A 399 5.11 -19.53 -6.07
N ASP A 400 6.25 -18.90 -5.78
CA ASP A 400 6.45 -17.45 -5.88
C ASP A 400 6.92 -16.99 -7.26
N THR A 401 7.25 -17.91 -8.18
CA THR A 401 7.62 -17.57 -9.56
C THR A 401 6.45 -17.03 -10.37
N GLN A 402 6.71 -16.08 -11.28
CA GLN A 402 5.68 -15.51 -12.15
C GLN A 402 4.93 -16.59 -12.98
N THR A 403 5.61 -17.65 -13.39
CA THR A 403 5.01 -18.77 -14.14
C THR A 403 3.93 -19.47 -13.33
N VAL A 404 4.21 -19.85 -12.07
CA VAL A 404 3.24 -20.50 -11.20
C VAL A 404 2.15 -19.52 -10.75
N ARG A 405 2.51 -18.27 -10.46
CA ARG A 405 1.53 -17.22 -10.16
C ARG A 405 0.53 -17.01 -11.29
N ARG A 406 0.99 -17.02 -12.55
CA ARG A 406 0.13 -16.93 -13.73
C ARG A 406 -0.76 -18.17 -13.90
N TYR A 407 -0.24 -19.36 -13.66
CA TYR A 407 -1.05 -20.59 -13.68
C TYR A 407 -2.19 -20.52 -12.66
N ILE A 408 -1.89 -20.09 -11.42
CA ILE A 408 -2.91 -19.89 -10.37
C ILE A 408 -3.93 -18.84 -10.79
N GLU A 409 -3.50 -17.70 -11.32
CA GLU A 409 -4.39 -16.62 -11.75
C GLU A 409 -5.38 -17.07 -12.83
N LEU A 410 -4.91 -17.89 -13.80
CA LEU A 410 -5.74 -18.39 -14.90
C LEU A 410 -6.69 -19.52 -14.48
N ASN A 411 -6.41 -20.22 -13.38
CA ASN A 411 -7.18 -21.40 -12.96
C ASN A 411 -7.92 -21.23 -11.62
N LYS A 412 -7.85 -20.04 -11.01
CA LYS A 412 -8.66 -19.72 -9.82
C LYS A 412 -10.10 -19.43 -10.22
N VAL A 413 -11.02 -19.73 -9.33
CA VAL A 413 -12.42 -19.34 -9.43
C VAL A 413 -12.66 -18.13 -8.53
N SER A 414 -13.29 -17.08 -9.05
CA SER A 414 -13.65 -15.88 -8.31
C SER A 414 -15.16 -15.84 -8.07
N SER A 415 -15.58 -15.73 -6.80
CA SER A 415 -17.00 -15.61 -6.43
C SER A 415 -17.13 -14.82 -5.13
N ALA A 416 -18.13 -13.92 -5.04
CA ALA A 416 -18.42 -13.11 -3.85
C ALA A 416 -17.19 -12.41 -3.23
N GLY A 417 -16.30 -11.87 -4.06
CA GLY A 417 -15.07 -11.19 -3.60
C GLY A 417 -13.96 -12.13 -3.10
N GLN A 418 -14.15 -13.45 -3.19
CA GLN A 418 -13.15 -14.45 -2.84
C GLN A 418 -12.56 -15.11 -4.08
N ASN A 419 -11.27 -15.40 -4.03
CA ASN A 419 -10.54 -16.18 -5.02
C ASN A 419 -10.21 -17.54 -4.44
N THR A 420 -10.54 -18.61 -5.17
CA THR A 420 -10.37 -19.99 -4.73
C THR A 420 -9.58 -20.81 -5.74
N VAL A 421 -8.60 -21.57 -5.27
CA VAL A 421 -7.97 -22.65 -6.04
C VAL A 421 -8.39 -24.00 -5.47
N SER A 422 -8.55 -24.99 -6.34
CA SER A 422 -8.89 -26.34 -5.93
C SER A 422 -7.65 -27.21 -5.73
N GLN A 423 -7.78 -28.22 -4.88
CA GLN A 423 -6.73 -29.23 -4.68
C GLN A 423 -6.35 -29.93 -6.00
N THR A 424 -7.32 -30.21 -6.86
CA THR A 424 -7.08 -30.84 -8.16
C THR A 424 -6.29 -29.92 -9.09
N THR A 425 -6.64 -28.63 -9.16
CA THR A 425 -5.91 -27.61 -9.93
C THR A 425 -4.44 -27.53 -9.52
N ILE A 426 -4.16 -27.43 -8.21
CA ILE A 426 -2.79 -27.32 -7.70
C ILE A 426 -2.02 -28.63 -7.93
N SER A 427 -2.66 -29.77 -7.71
CA SER A 427 -2.04 -31.08 -7.92
C SER A 427 -1.64 -31.33 -9.39
N ALA A 428 -2.38 -30.77 -10.34
CA ALA A 428 -2.12 -30.93 -11.78
C ALA A 428 -0.98 -30.03 -12.32
N LEU A 429 -0.49 -29.08 -11.52
CA LEU A 429 0.57 -28.16 -11.94
C LEU A 429 1.84 -28.93 -12.30
N ALA A 430 2.32 -28.77 -13.53
CA ALA A 430 3.63 -29.24 -13.97
C ALA A 430 4.71 -28.28 -13.47
N ILE A 431 5.73 -28.82 -12.80
CA ILE A 431 6.80 -28.05 -12.19
C ILE A 431 8.18 -28.48 -12.69
N PRO A 432 9.16 -27.56 -12.76
CA PRO A 432 10.55 -27.93 -12.88
C PRO A 432 10.99 -28.70 -11.64
N TYR A 433 11.72 -29.79 -11.84
CA TYR A 433 12.17 -30.67 -10.78
C TYR A 433 13.55 -31.25 -11.10
N CYS A 434 14.40 -31.31 -10.08
CA CYS A 434 15.79 -31.77 -10.14
C CYS A 434 16.11 -32.63 -8.91
N SER A 435 17.34 -33.15 -8.83
CA SER A 435 17.79 -33.98 -7.71
C SER A 435 17.68 -33.26 -6.37
N LEU A 436 17.51 -33.99 -5.26
CA LEU A 436 17.41 -33.39 -3.93
C LEU A 436 18.67 -32.58 -3.58
N MET A 437 19.84 -33.02 -4.04
CA MET A 437 21.09 -32.30 -3.83
C MET A 437 21.03 -30.91 -4.48
N GLU A 438 20.59 -30.83 -5.74
CA GLU A 438 20.48 -29.54 -6.43
C GLU A 438 19.37 -28.67 -5.84
N GLN A 439 18.23 -29.24 -5.44
CA GLN A 439 17.17 -28.49 -4.75
C GLN A 439 17.70 -27.76 -3.50
N LYS A 440 18.57 -28.39 -2.71
CA LYS A 440 19.21 -27.76 -1.54
C LYS A 440 20.09 -26.57 -1.93
N ILE A 441 20.86 -26.71 -3.00
CA ILE A 441 21.72 -25.62 -3.51
C ILE A 441 20.87 -24.47 -4.06
N ILE A 442 19.79 -24.77 -4.79
CA ILE A 442 18.84 -23.76 -5.28
C ILE A 442 18.24 -22.97 -4.12
N VAL A 443 17.71 -23.67 -3.11
CA VAL A 443 17.11 -23.04 -1.93
C VAL A 443 18.12 -22.16 -1.21
N SER A 444 19.31 -22.67 -0.92
CA SER A 444 20.36 -21.91 -0.23
C SER A 444 20.75 -20.63 -0.99
N ARG A 445 20.99 -20.73 -2.31
CA ARG A 445 21.33 -19.56 -3.14
C ARG A 445 20.16 -18.57 -3.25
N LEU A 446 18.93 -19.06 -3.34
CA LEU A 446 17.74 -18.19 -3.36
C LEU A 446 17.56 -17.47 -2.03
N GLU A 447 17.74 -18.13 -0.89
CA GLU A 447 17.63 -17.50 0.43
C GLU A 447 18.64 -16.37 0.58
N GLU A 448 19.89 -16.58 0.18
CA GLU A 448 20.94 -15.56 0.19
C GLU A 448 20.57 -14.33 -0.67
N GLN A 449 20.15 -14.57 -1.91
CA GLN A 449 19.77 -13.51 -2.84
C GLN A 449 18.51 -12.76 -2.40
N LEU A 450 17.48 -13.47 -1.91
CA LEU A 450 16.24 -12.87 -1.44
C LEU A 450 16.44 -12.10 -0.14
N THR A 451 17.35 -12.54 0.73
CA THR A 451 17.77 -11.79 1.93
C THR A 451 18.42 -10.47 1.52
N SER A 452 19.36 -10.51 0.58
CA SER A 452 20.01 -9.31 0.05
C SER A 452 19.01 -8.33 -0.57
N ILE A 453 18.08 -8.84 -1.39
CA ILE A 453 16.98 -8.05 -1.98
C ILE A 453 16.12 -7.40 -0.89
N SER A 454 15.83 -8.13 0.19
CA SER A 454 15.04 -7.60 1.31
C SER A 454 15.76 -6.47 2.03
N ALA A 455 17.07 -6.60 2.27
CA ALA A 455 17.89 -5.56 2.89
C ALA A 455 17.91 -4.27 2.06
N VAL A 456 18.15 -4.37 0.74
CA VAL A 456 18.13 -3.21 -0.17
C VAL A 456 16.75 -2.55 -0.21
N LYS A 457 15.67 -3.33 -0.15
CA LYS A 457 14.31 -2.79 -0.09
C LYS A 457 14.09 -1.95 1.16
N VAL A 458 14.57 -2.41 2.33
CA VAL A 458 14.47 -1.65 3.59
C VAL A 458 15.27 -0.36 3.48
N GLU A 459 16.50 -0.42 2.97
CA GLU A 459 17.36 0.75 2.80
C GLU A 459 16.74 1.83 1.89
N ILE A 460 16.09 1.42 0.78
CA ILE A 460 15.37 2.34 -0.11
C ILE A 460 14.26 3.08 0.66
N GLU A 461 13.46 2.37 1.45
CA GLU A 461 12.35 2.98 2.21
C GLU A 461 12.86 3.90 3.33
N GLU A 462 13.96 3.54 3.99
CA GLU A 462 14.64 4.43 4.95
C GLU A 462 15.16 5.69 4.28
N ASN A 463 15.78 5.59 3.11
CA ASN A 463 16.27 6.74 2.37
C ASN A 463 15.14 7.67 1.91
N PHE A 464 13.96 7.14 1.55
CA PHE A 464 12.78 7.99 1.33
C PHE A 464 12.40 8.81 2.58
N GLN A 465 12.45 8.20 3.78
CA GLN A 465 12.19 8.93 5.02
C GLN A 465 13.28 9.96 5.33
N ARG A 466 14.56 9.64 5.09
CA ARG A 466 15.69 10.57 5.27
C ARG A 466 15.54 11.79 4.36
N LEU A 467 15.17 11.61 3.09
CA LEU A 467 14.94 12.71 2.14
C LEU A 467 13.77 13.60 2.59
N LYS A 468 12.69 13.01 3.11
CA LYS A 468 11.55 13.77 3.67
C LYS A 468 11.99 14.63 4.87
N SER A 469 12.76 14.06 5.79
CA SER A 469 13.28 14.77 6.96
C SER A 469 14.28 15.86 6.58
N LEU A 470 15.15 15.60 5.60
CA LEU A 470 16.11 16.57 5.08
C LEU A 470 15.40 17.78 4.45
N ARG A 471 14.32 17.54 3.69
CA ARG A 471 13.47 18.61 3.13
C ARG A 471 12.94 19.55 4.22
N GLN A 472 12.46 18.98 5.33
CA GLN A 472 11.97 19.76 6.48
C GLN A 472 13.11 20.48 7.21
N SER A 473 14.28 19.85 7.35
CA SER A 473 15.46 20.48 7.94
C SER A 473 15.94 21.70 7.14
N ILE A 474 15.95 21.61 5.80
CA ILE A 474 16.28 22.73 4.91
C ILE A 474 15.32 23.90 5.12
N LEU A 475 14.01 23.64 5.14
CA LEU A 475 13.01 24.68 5.40
C LEU A 475 13.20 25.30 6.78
N LYS A 476 13.44 24.48 7.81
CA LYS A 476 13.69 24.98 9.17
C LYS A 476 14.90 25.90 9.21
N LYS A 477 16.02 25.54 8.56
CA LYS A 477 17.22 26.38 8.45
C LYS A 477 16.96 27.67 7.65
N ALA A 478 16.14 27.60 6.61
CA ALA A 478 15.78 28.76 5.81
C ALA A 478 15.06 29.82 6.64
N PHE A 479 14.02 29.40 7.36
CA PHE A 479 13.17 30.31 8.14
C PHE A 479 13.70 30.61 9.55
N SER A 480 14.89 30.11 9.89
CA SER A 480 15.68 30.54 11.06
C SER A 480 16.87 31.44 10.69
N GLY A 481 17.06 31.78 9.41
CA GLY A 481 18.19 32.59 8.94
C GLY A 481 19.54 31.86 8.95
N GLN A 482 19.53 30.53 8.84
CA GLN A 482 20.71 29.65 8.91
C GLN A 482 21.03 28.95 7.58
N LEU A 483 20.23 29.15 6.53
CA LEU A 483 20.42 28.48 5.24
C LEU A 483 21.44 29.19 4.34
N VAL A 484 21.47 30.52 4.37
CA VAL A 484 22.35 31.35 3.55
C VAL A 484 23.07 32.39 4.42
N PRO A 485 24.23 32.90 4.00
CA PRO A 485 24.89 34.01 4.68
C PRO A 485 24.04 35.28 4.67
N GLN A 486 24.07 36.03 5.77
CA GLN A 486 23.53 37.38 5.86
C GLN A 486 24.51 38.38 5.22
N ASP A 487 23.99 39.40 4.53
CA ASP A 487 24.79 40.47 3.94
C ASP A 487 24.50 41.79 4.67
N PRO A 488 25.47 42.38 5.39
CA PRO A 488 25.30 43.66 6.07
C PRO A 488 24.92 44.83 5.15
N LYS A 489 25.12 44.71 3.83
CA LYS A 489 24.75 45.74 2.85
C LYS A 489 23.30 45.66 2.40
N ASP A 490 22.59 44.58 2.74
CA ASP A 490 21.17 44.47 2.40
C ASP A 490 20.34 45.49 3.19
N GLU A 491 19.36 46.09 2.52
CA GLU A 491 18.42 46.98 3.20
C GLU A 491 17.63 46.18 4.26
N PRO A 492 17.63 46.62 5.54
CA PRO A 492 16.89 45.93 6.59
C PRO A 492 15.40 45.81 6.26
N ALA A 493 14.81 44.66 6.56
CA ALA A 493 13.41 44.37 6.27
C ALA A 493 12.42 45.34 6.94
N SER A 494 12.84 46.02 8.01
CA SER A 494 12.05 47.09 8.65
C SER A 494 11.74 48.25 7.69
N LYS A 495 12.66 48.60 6.78
CA LYS A 495 12.46 49.68 5.79
C LYS A 495 11.44 49.31 4.73
N LEU A 496 11.47 48.07 4.24
CA LEU A 496 10.43 47.54 3.37
C LEU A 496 9.05 47.58 4.07
N LEU A 497 8.99 47.14 5.33
CA LEU A 497 7.73 47.12 6.10
C LEU A 497 7.17 48.53 6.34
N GLU A 498 8.03 49.51 6.61
CA GLU A 498 7.65 50.94 6.70
C GLU A 498 7.01 51.43 5.39
N ARG A 499 7.62 51.13 4.24
CA ARG A 499 7.10 51.50 2.91
C ARG A 499 5.72 50.90 2.64
N ILE A 500 5.55 49.60 2.88
CA ILE A 500 4.26 48.90 2.68
C ILE A 500 3.16 49.49 3.56
N ARG A 501 3.47 49.84 4.82
CA ARG A 501 2.50 50.49 5.73
C ARG A 501 2.08 51.87 5.21
N ALA A 502 3.03 52.69 4.78
CA ALA A 502 2.76 54.02 4.25
C ALA A 502 1.92 53.97 2.96
N GLU A 503 2.12 52.96 2.10
CA GLU A 503 1.30 52.77 0.90
C GLU A 503 -0.12 52.30 1.24
N LYS A 504 -0.28 51.39 2.20
CA LYS A 504 -1.59 50.92 2.65
C LYS A 504 -2.46 52.05 3.23
N GLU A 505 -1.85 53.00 3.94
CA GLU A 505 -2.56 54.18 4.48
C GLU A 505 -3.04 55.14 3.37
N LYS A 506 -2.39 55.15 2.20
CA LYS A 506 -2.80 55.96 1.04
C LYS A 506 -3.97 55.36 0.26
N ILE A 507 -4.32 54.09 0.48
CA ILE A 507 -5.45 53.43 -0.17
C ILE A 507 -6.73 53.72 0.64
N PRO A 508 -7.71 54.47 0.10
CA PRO A 508 -8.93 54.79 0.84
C PRO A 508 -9.67 53.50 1.22
N HIS A 509 -9.97 53.33 2.51
CA HIS A 509 -10.85 52.26 2.94
C HIS A 509 -12.26 52.52 2.39
N PRO A 510 -12.91 51.56 1.70
CA PRO A 510 -14.29 51.73 1.30
C PRO A 510 -15.14 51.91 2.56
N THR A 511 -15.76 53.09 2.69
CA THR A 511 -16.70 53.43 3.75
C THR A 511 -17.72 52.31 3.89
N ARG A 512 -17.78 51.73 5.09
CA ARG A 512 -18.73 50.69 5.48
C ARG A 512 -20.14 51.19 5.21
N ARG A 513 -20.78 50.73 4.12
CA ARG A 513 -22.20 50.97 3.86
C ARG A 513 -23.00 50.48 5.08
N THR A 514 -23.56 51.42 5.84
CA THR A 514 -24.54 51.15 6.89
C THR A 514 -25.72 50.43 6.24
N ARG A 515 -25.94 49.16 6.63
CA ARG A 515 -27.17 48.45 6.25
C ARG A 515 -28.33 49.14 6.98
N LYS A 516 -29.29 49.67 6.22
CA LYS A 516 -30.60 50.09 6.76
C LYS A 516 -31.24 48.93 7.52
N PRO A 517 -31.91 49.16 8.66
CA PRO A 517 -32.60 48.10 9.39
C PRO A 517 -33.77 47.59 8.53
N THR A 518 -33.79 46.30 8.24
CA THR A 518 -34.97 45.64 7.67
C THR A 518 -36.06 45.55 8.73
N ALA A 519 -37.27 45.97 8.36
CA ALA A 519 -38.46 46.00 9.21
C ALA A 519 -38.74 44.66 9.91
N SER A 520 -39.08 44.78 11.18
CA SER A 520 -39.64 43.75 12.06
C SER A 520 -40.77 42.97 11.39
N ARG A 521 -40.70 41.64 11.42
CA ARG A 521 -41.79 40.73 11.06
C ARG A 521 -42.41 40.22 12.36
N ASN A 522 -43.68 40.57 12.59
CA ASN A 522 -44.49 40.21 13.75
C ASN A 522 -44.51 38.70 14.07
N PRO A 523 -44.60 38.32 15.36
CA PRO A 523 -44.83 36.94 15.78
C PRO A 523 -46.33 36.67 16.03
N SER A 524 -46.92 35.74 15.29
CA SER A 524 -48.12 35.02 15.78
C SER A 524 -48.37 33.75 14.98
N ARG A 525 -48.16 32.58 15.61
CA ARG A 525 -49.20 31.55 15.69
C ARG A 525 -48.88 30.54 16.78
N LYS A 526 -49.89 30.39 17.63
CA LYS A 526 -49.95 29.68 18.90
C LYS A 526 -49.65 28.18 18.77
N THR A 527 -49.02 27.70 19.83
CA THR A 527 -49.00 26.34 20.36
C THR A 527 -50.40 25.73 20.50
N GLY A 528 -50.53 24.45 20.14
CA GLY A 528 -51.60 23.57 20.56
C GLY A 528 -50.98 22.26 21.06
N ILE A 529 -50.87 22.14 22.39
CA ILE A 529 -50.51 20.94 23.12
C ILE A 529 -51.73 20.01 23.10
N LYS A 530 -51.52 18.71 22.84
CA LYS A 530 -52.42 17.67 23.37
C LYS A 530 -51.62 16.41 23.68
N GLU A 531 -51.70 16.06 24.96
CA GLU A 531 -51.12 14.90 25.62
C GLU A 531 -51.71 13.58 25.08
N ARG A 532 -50.91 12.52 25.19
CA ARG A 532 -51.33 11.14 25.03
C ARG A 532 -51.94 10.66 26.35
N SER A 533 -53.12 10.06 26.28
CA SER A 533 -53.67 9.17 27.31
C SER A 533 -53.79 7.77 26.72
N ASP A 534 -53.37 6.79 27.52
CA ASP A 534 -53.56 5.36 27.31
C ASP A 534 -55.04 4.96 27.31
N GLU A 535 -55.40 3.97 26.48
CA GLU A 535 -56.09 2.72 26.85
C GLU A 535 -56.88 2.12 25.68
N ALA A 536 -56.39 0.94 25.28
CA ALA A 536 -57.11 -0.33 25.19
C ALA A 536 -58.21 -0.60 24.12
N LEU A 537 -58.19 -1.90 23.77
CA LEU A 537 -59.22 -2.76 23.18
C LEU A 537 -59.38 -2.90 21.65
N MET A 538 -58.95 -4.10 21.22
CA MET A 538 -59.67 -5.06 20.39
C MET A 538 -59.86 -4.78 18.89
N GLY A 539 -59.23 -5.66 18.10
CA GLY A 539 -60.04 -6.57 17.29
C GLY A 539 -59.72 -6.65 15.80
N ARG A 540 -59.32 -7.87 15.40
CA ARG A 540 -59.53 -8.48 14.06
C ARG A 540 -58.71 -7.86 12.91
N SER A 541 -58.31 -8.58 11.87
CA SER A 541 -58.23 -9.99 11.51
C SER A 541 -57.46 -9.98 10.17
N SER A 542 -56.81 -11.10 9.89
CA SER A 542 -56.16 -11.53 8.65
C SER A 542 -56.64 -10.94 7.32
N ILE A 543 -55.74 -10.85 6.32
CA ILE A 543 -55.77 -11.68 5.08
C ILE A 543 -54.76 -11.19 4.02
N LYS A 544 -53.91 -12.16 3.60
CA LYS A 544 -53.32 -12.46 2.27
C LYS A 544 -52.41 -11.44 1.55
N GLU A 545 -51.18 -11.82 1.18
CA GLU A 545 -50.78 -12.62 -0.03
C GLU A 545 -51.22 -11.92 -1.33
N ARG A 546 -50.44 -11.65 -2.38
CA ARG A 546 -49.22 -12.18 -3.06
C ARG A 546 -48.68 -10.98 -3.90
N ARG A 547 -47.44 -10.89 -4.38
CA ARG A 547 -46.55 -11.89 -4.99
C ARG A 547 -45.14 -11.32 -5.05
#